data_AF-A0A3B0ZGD7-F1
#
_entry.id   AF-A0A3B0ZGD7-F1
#
_cell.length_a   1.000
_cell.length_b   1.000
_cell.length_c   1.000
_cell.angle_alpha   90.00
_cell.angle_beta   90.00
_cell.angle_gamma   90.00
#
_symmetry.space_group_name_H-M   'P 1'
#
loop_
_entity.id
_entity.type
_entity.pdbx_description
1 polymer ?
#
loop_
_entity_poly.entity_id
_entity_poly.type
_entity_poly.pdbx_seq_one_letter_code
_entity_poly.pdbx_strand_id
1 'polypeptide(L)'
;AEVWLEDKGWVRIDPTAAVAPERVEKNLNEALDSDEIRPFHMRLNTGFIKDILLYWDVIDNQWMQWVVGYNDELQQRFLETLLNKKMNLADKILFMVLGATAIALILALFIFKPYRKNKQEPIIKLYQKFCKKLAAKGIIHQAHEGPMDYANKAASALPALKDSIYLISRLYIKIRYEVSSTDKQFNQLKYHIKNFK
;
A
#
# COMPACT_ATOMS: atom_id res chain seq x y z
N ALA A 1 52.03 -17.08 -12.20
CA ALA A 1 52.87 -15.98 -12.73
C ALA A 1 53.67 -16.52 -13.91
N GLU A 2 54.17 -15.67 -14.80
CA GLU A 2 55.01 -16.11 -15.91
C GLU A 2 56.26 -15.24 -15.92
N VAL A 3 57.42 -15.88 -16.04
CA VAL A 3 58.72 -15.20 -15.95
C VAL A 3 59.53 -15.57 -17.18
N TRP A 4 60.14 -14.57 -17.81
CA TRP A 4 60.96 -14.76 -19.00
C TRP A 4 62.40 -15.09 -18.59
N LEU A 5 62.92 -16.20 -19.10
CA LEU A 5 64.30 -16.63 -18.89
C LEU A 5 65.03 -16.68 -20.24
N GLU A 6 66.21 -16.07 -20.30
CA GLU A 6 66.93 -15.74 -21.53
C GLU A 6 67.21 -16.97 -22.44
N ASP A 7 67.38 -18.15 -21.84
CA ASP A 7 67.64 -19.41 -22.57
C ASP A 7 66.43 -20.36 -22.68
N LYS A 8 65.28 -20.01 -22.08
CA LYS A 8 64.10 -20.91 -21.98
C LYS A 8 62.79 -20.26 -22.42
N GLY A 9 62.79 -18.96 -22.69
CA GLY A 9 61.60 -18.21 -23.04
C GLY A 9 60.65 -18.00 -21.85
N TRP A 10 59.37 -17.80 -22.13
CA TRP A 10 58.34 -17.60 -21.11
C TRP A 10 58.06 -18.91 -20.37
N VAL A 11 58.42 -18.95 -19.09
CA VAL A 11 58.17 -20.09 -18.22
C VAL A 11 57.05 -19.75 -17.24
N ARG A 12 56.02 -20.58 -17.21
CA ARG A 12 54.92 -20.47 -16.24
C ARG A 12 55.38 -20.99 -14.89
N ILE A 13 55.41 -20.11 -13.91
CA ILE A 13 55.76 -20.43 -12.52
C ILE A 13 54.53 -20.09 -11.68
N ASP A 14 53.94 -21.10 -11.07
CA ASP A 14 52.83 -20.89 -10.13
C ASP A 14 53.40 -20.71 -8.71
N PRO A 15 53.53 -19.46 -8.21
CA PRO A 15 54.07 -19.21 -6.87
C PRO A 15 53.16 -19.77 -5.76
N THR A 16 51.90 -20.09 -6.08
CA THR A 16 50.92 -20.61 -5.13
C THR A 16 51.27 -22.04 -4.68
N ALA A 17 51.85 -22.85 -5.57
CA ALA A 17 52.25 -24.23 -5.27
C ALA A 17 53.48 -24.32 -4.33
N ALA A 18 54.33 -23.30 -4.34
CA ALA A 18 55.56 -23.28 -3.54
C ALA A 18 55.33 -22.91 -2.06
N VAL A 19 54.25 -22.19 -1.75
CA VAL A 19 53.96 -21.69 -0.39
C VAL A 19 52.96 -22.57 0.36
N ALA A 20 52.07 -23.29 -0.34
CA ALA A 20 51.06 -24.15 0.27
C ALA A 20 50.77 -25.37 -0.63
N PRO A 21 51.67 -26.38 -0.67
CA PRO A 21 51.52 -27.55 -1.55
C PRO A 21 50.22 -28.33 -1.30
N GLU A 22 49.71 -28.33 -0.07
CA GLU A 22 48.47 -29.02 0.28
C GLU A 22 47.22 -28.50 -0.44
N ARG A 23 47.21 -27.24 -0.91
CA ARG A 23 46.06 -26.65 -1.63
C ARG A 23 45.92 -27.12 -3.07
N VAL A 24 46.97 -27.68 -3.66
CA VAL A 24 46.98 -28.09 -5.06
C VAL A 24 46.63 -29.58 -5.21
N GLU A 25 46.98 -30.41 -4.21
CA GLU A 25 46.77 -31.86 -4.27
C GLU A 25 45.54 -32.38 -3.51
N LYS A 26 45.04 -31.65 -2.49
CA LYS A 26 43.85 -32.07 -1.73
C LYS A 26 42.63 -31.26 -2.12
N ASN A 27 41.50 -31.96 -2.30
CA ASN A 27 40.19 -31.34 -2.49
C ASN A 27 39.97 -30.25 -1.43
N LEU A 28 39.36 -29.12 -1.80
CA LEU A 28 39.13 -27.94 -0.96
C LEU A 28 38.50 -28.26 0.43
N ASN A 29 37.83 -29.41 0.55
CA ASN A 29 37.24 -29.91 1.80
C ASN A 29 38.24 -30.56 2.78
N GLU A 30 39.43 -31.00 2.33
CA GLU A 30 40.47 -31.64 3.16
C GLU A 30 41.60 -30.68 3.56
N ALA A 31 41.72 -29.53 2.89
CA ALA A 31 42.75 -28.53 3.18
C ALA A 31 42.38 -27.54 4.32
N LEU A 32 41.25 -27.76 5.00
CA LEU A 32 40.71 -26.87 6.04
C LEU A 32 40.62 -27.62 7.37
N ASP A 33 41.28 -27.08 8.41
CA ASP A 33 41.29 -27.66 9.74
C ASP A 33 39.88 -27.67 10.37
N SER A 34 39.61 -28.72 11.16
CA SER A 34 38.29 -28.95 11.77
C SER A 34 37.82 -27.86 12.76
N ASP A 35 38.73 -26.97 13.17
CA ASP A 35 38.52 -25.92 14.19
C ASP A 35 38.33 -24.51 13.60
N GLU A 36 38.38 -24.35 12.26
CA GLU A 36 38.09 -23.05 11.64
C GLU A 36 36.59 -22.72 11.69
N ILE A 37 36.27 -21.44 11.89
CA ILE A 37 34.89 -20.91 11.91
C ILE A 37 34.31 -21.02 10.49
N ARG A 38 33.80 -22.19 10.14
CA ARG A 38 33.08 -22.42 8.90
C ARG A 38 31.88 -21.47 8.80
N PRO A 39 31.68 -20.77 7.68
CA PRO A 39 30.43 -20.08 7.39
C PRO A 39 29.25 -21.03 7.59
N PHE A 40 28.12 -20.53 8.11
CA PHE A 40 26.98 -21.36 8.49
C PHE A 40 26.50 -22.29 7.36
N HIS A 41 26.59 -21.84 6.10
CA HIS A 41 26.25 -22.61 4.90
C HIS A 41 27.17 -23.80 4.61
N MET A 42 28.41 -23.81 5.11
CA MET A 42 29.35 -24.95 4.99
C MET A 42 29.18 -25.98 6.12
N ARG A 43 28.56 -25.61 7.24
CA ARG A 43 28.29 -26.52 8.38
C ARG A 43 27.05 -27.38 8.16
N LEU A 44 26.16 -26.96 7.26
CA LEU A 44 24.91 -27.64 6.94
C LEU A 44 25.18 -28.74 5.91
N ASN A 45 25.49 -29.96 6.37
CA ASN A 45 25.76 -31.14 5.53
C ASN A 45 24.48 -31.86 5.04
N THR A 46 23.33 -31.19 5.07
CA THR A 46 22.07 -31.73 4.55
C THR A 46 21.88 -31.18 3.14
N GLY A 47 22.08 -32.03 2.12
CA GLY A 47 22.11 -31.64 0.71
C GLY A 47 20.98 -30.69 0.30
N PHE A 48 19.75 -30.96 0.76
CA PHE A 48 18.59 -30.12 0.47
C PHE A 48 18.67 -28.68 1.01
N ILE A 49 19.21 -28.47 2.23
CA ILE A 49 19.33 -27.13 2.80
C ILE A 49 20.43 -26.35 2.08
N LYS A 50 21.52 -27.04 1.73
CA LYS A 50 22.61 -26.47 0.95
C LYS A 50 22.12 -26.03 -0.43
N ASP A 51 21.32 -26.84 -1.11
CA ASP A 51 20.75 -26.49 -2.41
C ASP A 51 19.87 -25.24 -2.31
N ILE A 52 18.99 -25.15 -1.31
CA ILE A 52 18.15 -23.96 -1.08
C ILE A 52 19.00 -22.71 -0.86
N LEU A 53 20.04 -22.81 -0.02
CA LEU A 53 20.93 -21.68 0.24
C LEU A 53 21.66 -21.23 -1.04
N LEU A 54 22.13 -22.17 -1.85
CA LEU A 54 22.76 -21.86 -3.14
C LEU A 54 21.78 -21.23 -4.13
N TYR A 55 20.53 -21.70 -4.19
CA TYR A 55 19.49 -21.04 -5.00
C TYR A 55 19.21 -19.62 -4.53
N TRP A 56 19.21 -19.40 -3.22
CA TRP A 56 19.06 -18.06 -2.66
C TRP A 56 20.27 -17.20 -3.03
N ASP A 57 21.50 -17.69 -2.87
CA ASP A 57 22.69 -16.93 -3.27
C ASP A 57 22.64 -16.52 -4.76
N VAL A 58 22.09 -17.37 -5.64
CA VAL A 58 21.87 -17.02 -7.05
C VAL A 58 20.83 -15.91 -7.21
N ILE A 59 19.70 -15.98 -6.52
CA ILE A 59 18.65 -14.95 -6.60
C ILE A 59 19.15 -13.62 -6.04
N ASP A 60 19.88 -13.62 -4.93
CA ASP A 60 20.43 -12.41 -4.32
C ASP A 60 21.47 -11.76 -5.23
N ASN A 61 22.39 -12.55 -5.79
CA ASN A 61 23.34 -12.04 -6.78
C ASN A 61 22.64 -11.50 -8.02
N GLN A 62 21.62 -12.19 -8.53
CA GLN A 62 20.85 -11.73 -9.68
C GLN A 62 20.14 -10.41 -9.38
N TRP A 63 19.57 -10.27 -8.17
CA TRP A 63 18.97 -9.03 -7.70
C TRP A 63 20.00 -7.91 -7.58
N MET A 64 21.16 -8.16 -6.98
CA MET A 64 22.25 -7.18 -6.90
C MET A 64 22.69 -6.72 -8.28
N GLN A 65 22.88 -7.63 -9.23
CA GLN A 65 23.21 -7.27 -10.61
C GLN A 65 22.10 -6.48 -11.29
N TRP A 66 20.83 -6.78 -11.00
CA TRP A 66 19.70 -6.10 -11.62
C TRP A 66 19.47 -4.70 -11.04
N VAL A 67 19.71 -4.52 -9.74
CA VAL A 67 19.50 -3.25 -9.02
C VAL A 67 20.73 -2.35 -9.11
N VAL A 68 21.92 -2.88 -8.80
CA VAL A 68 23.17 -2.11 -8.83
C VAL A 68 23.68 -1.94 -10.26
N GLY A 69 23.48 -2.96 -11.10
CA GLY A 69 23.82 -2.92 -12.52
C GLY A 69 22.70 -2.40 -13.42
N TYR A 70 21.65 -1.77 -12.84
CA TYR A 70 20.59 -1.15 -13.64
C TYR A 70 21.21 -0.08 -14.55
N ASN A 71 21.25 -0.39 -15.84
CA ASN A 71 21.88 0.44 -16.87
C ASN A 71 20.88 0.68 -18.01
N ASP A 72 21.08 1.75 -18.78
CA ASP A 72 20.14 2.19 -19.83
C ASP A 72 19.85 1.09 -20.87
N GLU A 73 20.83 0.22 -21.15
CA GLU A 73 20.68 -0.92 -22.05
C GLU A 73 19.71 -2.00 -21.54
N LEU A 74 19.72 -2.29 -20.24
CA LEU A 74 18.82 -3.26 -19.62
C LEU A 74 17.39 -2.73 -19.60
N GLN A 75 17.20 -1.45 -19.26
CA GLN A 75 15.91 -0.78 -19.34
C GLN A 75 15.36 -0.83 -20.77
N GLN A 76 16.20 -0.54 -21.77
CA GLN A 76 15.78 -0.56 -23.16
C GLN A 76 15.43 -1.97 -23.63
N ARG A 77 16.28 -2.97 -23.39
CA ARG A 77 15.99 -4.37 -23.78
C ARG A 77 14.74 -4.91 -23.12
N PHE A 78 14.52 -4.61 -21.85
CA PHE A 78 13.32 -5.04 -21.13
C PHE A 78 12.05 -4.46 -21.76
N LEU A 79 12.03 -3.14 -22.00
CA LEU A 79 10.87 -2.49 -22.61
C LEU A 79 10.65 -2.92 -24.06
N GLU A 80 11.71 -3.08 -24.85
CA GLU A 80 11.64 -3.55 -26.23
C GLU A 80 11.10 -4.98 -26.33
N THR A 81 11.48 -5.85 -25.39
CA THR A 81 11.00 -7.23 -25.30
C THR A 81 9.53 -7.27 -24.86
N LEU A 82 9.17 -6.47 -23.86
CA LEU A 82 7.79 -6.38 -23.35
C LEU A 82 6.81 -5.83 -24.40
N LEU A 83 7.25 -4.85 -25.19
CA LEU A 83 6.44 -4.16 -26.20
C LEU A 83 6.61 -4.76 -27.61
N ASN A 84 7.52 -5.73 -27.77
CA ASN A 84 7.91 -6.33 -29.04
C ASN A 84 8.22 -5.29 -30.15
N LYS A 85 8.83 -4.16 -29.77
CA LYS A 85 9.09 -3.00 -30.64
C LYS A 85 10.38 -2.31 -30.20
N LYS A 86 11.25 -1.95 -31.15
CA LYS A 86 12.41 -1.07 -30.88
C LYS A 86 11.93 0.30 -30.43
N MET A 87 12.49 0.79 -29.32
CA MET A 87 12.04 2.04 -28.72
C MET A 87 12.90 3.23 -29.17
N ASN A 88 12.25 4.23 -29.76
CA ASN A 88 12.88 5.53 -29.98
C ASN A 88 12.76 6.42 -28.73
N LEU A 89 13.54 7.50 -28.67
CA LEU A 89 13.50 8.47 -27.56
C LEU A 89 12.08 9.02 -27.32
N ALA A 90 11.32 9.26 -28.40
CA ALA A 90 9.93 9.71 -28.32
C ALA A 90 9.01 8.68 -27.64
N ASP A 91 9.20 7.39 -27.92
CA ASP A 91 8.43 6.32 -27.27
C ASP A 91 8.73 6.30 -25.76
N LYS A 92 10.01 6.42 -25.37
CA LYS A 92 10.41 6.45 -23.94
C LYS A 92 9.74 7.60 -23.17
N ILE A 93 9.73 8.81 -23.75
CA ILE A 93 9.07 9.98 -23.16
C ILE A 93 7.56 9.76 -23.04
N LEU A 94 6.92 9.24 -24.09
CA LEU A 94 5.49 8.95 -24.10
C LEU A 94 5.11 7.98 -22.95
N PHE A 95 5.87 6.90 -22.78
CA PHE A 95 5.61 5.94 -21.71
C PHE A 95 5.84 6.53 -20.31
N MET A 96 6.85 7.38 -20.14
CA MET A 96 7.10 8.06 -18.87
C MET A 96 5.93 8.98 -18.50
N VAL A 97 5.42 9.74 -19.48
CA VAL A 97 4.25 10.61 -19.29
C VAL A 97 3.01 9.76 -18.99
N LEU A 98 2.73 8.71 -19.76
CA LEU A 98 1.59 7.83 -19.51
C LEU A 98 1.65 7.17 -18.13
N GLY A 99 2.84 6.68 -17.73
CA GLY A 99 3.07 6.09 -16.40
C GLY A 99 2.85 7.11 -15.28
N ALA A 100 3.43 8.30 -15.39
CA ALA A 100 3.23 9.37 -14.42
C ALA A 100 1.75 9.79 -14.32
N THR A 101 1.05 9.88 -15.46
CA THR A 101 -0.36 10.23 -15.52
C THR A 101 -1.23 9.15 -14.89
N ALA A 102 -0.95 7.87 -15.15
CA ALA A 102 -1.66 6.75 -14.55
C ALA A 102 -1.49 6.72 -13.02
N ILE A 103 -0.26 6.93 -12.53
CA ILE A 103 0.02 7.01 -11.09
C ILE A 103 -0.73 8.20 -10.47
N ALA A 104 -0.68 9.37 -11.10
CA ALA A 104 -1.40 10.56 -10.63
C ALA A 104 -2.91 10.32 -10.58
N LEU A 105 -3.49 9.64 -11.58
CA LEU A 105 -4.90 9.27 -11.60
C LEU A 105 -5.26 8.27 -10.48
N ILE A 106 -4.42 7.25 -10.26
CA ILE A 106 -4.62 6.29 -9.17
C ILE A 106 -4.60 7.02 -7.83
N LEU A 107 -3.60 7.87 -7.60
CA LEU A 107 -3.50 8.67 -6.37
C LEU A 107 -4.70 9.61 -6.22
N ALA A 108 -5.14 10.26 -7.29
CA ALA A 108 -6.34 11.09 -7.28
C ALA A 108 -7.57 10.27 -6.90
N LEU A 109 -7.77 9.06 -7.43
CA LEU A 109 -8.88 8.19 -7.06
C LEU A 109 -8.83 7.77 -5.58
N PHE A 110 -7.63 7.51 -5.04
CA PHE A 110 -7.43 7.18 -3.63
C PHE A 110 -7.68 8.37 -2.69
N ILE A 111 -7.21 9.57 -3.06
CA ILE A 111 -7.34 10.80 -2.26
C ILE A 111 -8.78 11.33 -2.31
N PHE A 112 -9.33 11.50 -3.51
CA PHE A 112 -10.66 12.05 -3.69
C PHE A 112 -11.77 11.08 -3.29
N LYS A 113 -11.42 9.81 -3.04
CA LYS A 113 -12.27 8.70 -2.57
C LYS A 113 -13.76 8.96 -2.81
N PRO A 114 -14.19 9.12 -4.09
CA PRO A 114 -15.55 9.55 -4.43
C PRO A 114 -16.60 8.53 -3.97
N TYR A 115 -16.17 7.32 -3.61
CA TYR A 115 -16.97 6.22 -3.10
C TYR A 115 -17.18 6.21 -1.59
N ARG A 116 -16.56 7.11 -0.81
CA ARG A 116 -16.99 7.33 0.58
C ARG A 116 -18.31 8.11 0.56
N LYS A 117 -19.40 7.42 0.23
CA LYS A 117 -20.75 7.84 0.65
C LYS A 117 -20.69 7.98 2.16
N ASN A 118 -20.50 9.21 2.62
CA ASN A 118 -20.35 9.51 4.03
C ASN A 118 -21.62 8.99 4.72
N LYS A 119 -21.49 8.13 5.74
CA LYS A 119 -22.66 7.58 6.48
C LYS A 119 -23.60 8.69 6.97
N GLN A 120 -23.09 9.92 7.07
CA GLN A 120 -23.81 11.15 7.39
C GLN A 120 -24.87 11.56 6.34
N GLU A 121 -24.71 11.24 5.05
CA GLU A 121 -25.68 11.60 4.01
C GLU A 121 -27.09 11.02 4.25
N PRO A 122 -27.25 9.70 4.53
CA PRO A 122 -28.53 9.12 4.90
C PRO A 122 -29.21 9.83 6.09
N ILE A 123 -28.43 10.23 7.10
CA ILE A 123 -28.93 10.88 8.32
C ILE A 123 -29.47 12.28 8.01
N ILE A 124 -28.74 13.05 7.20
CA ILE A 124 -29.17 14.39 6.75
C ILE A 124 -30.46 14.30 5.95
N LYS A 125 -30.55 13.35 5.01
CA LYS A 125 -31.78 13.11 4.22
C LYS A 125 -32.97 12.74 5.10
N LEU A 126 -32.73 11.96 6.16
CA LEU A 126 -33.77 11.57 7.11
C LEU A 126 -34.26 12.77 7.93
N TYR A 127 -33.35 13.62 8.43
CA TYR A 127 -33.70 14.83 9.15
C TYR A 127 -34.45 15.83 8.26
N GLN A 128 -34.06 15.99 7.00
CA GLN A 128 -34.81 16.82 6.04
C GLN A 128 -36.25 16.34 5.84
N LYS A 129 -36.53 15.03 5.89
CA LYS A 129 -37.92 14.53 5.85
C LYS A 129 -38.70 14.96 7.09
N PHE A 130 -38.07 14.97 8.26
CA PHE A 130 -38.68 15.49 9.48
C PHE A 130 -38.96 16.99 9.38
N CYS A 131 -38.00 17.79 8.89
CA CYS A 131 -38.21 19.21 8.63
C CYS A 131 -39.37 19.46 7.66
N LYS A 132 -39.49 18.66 6.58
CA LYS A 132 -40.63 18.74 5.65
C LYS A 132 -41.97 18.42 6.30
N LYS A 133 -42.03 17.44 7.21
CA LYS A 133 -43.25 17.13 7.98
C LYS A 133 -43.66 18.28 8.90
N LEU A 134 -42.69 18.97 9.51
CA LEU A 134 -42.96 20.16 10.32
C LEU A 134 -43.34 21.38 9.45
N ALA A 135 -42.73 21.53 8.28
CA ALA A 135 -43.09 22.56 7.31
C ALA A 135 -44.52 22.40 6.79
N ALA A 136 -44.99 21.15 6.60
CA ALA A 136 -46.40 20.88 6.30
C ALA A 136 -47.37 21.31 7.41
N LYS A 137 -46.87 21.49 8.65
CA LYS A 137 -47.62 22.06 9.78
C LYS A 137 -47.39 23.56 9.97
N GLY A 138 -46.80 24.23 8.98
CA GLY A 138 -46.56 25.68 8.98
C GLY A 138 -45.27 26.13 9.64
N ILE A 139 -44.40 25.21 10.10
CA ILE A 139 -43.16 25.56 10.78
C ILE A 139 -41.98 25.37 9.81
N ILE A 140 -41.43 26.47 9.30
CA ILE A 140 -40.36 26.43 8.29
C ILE A 140 -38.99 26.47 8.96
N HIS A 141 -38.09 25.59 8.53
CA HIS A 141 -36.69 25.57 8.94
C HIS A 141 -35.91 26.65 8.17
N GLN A 142 -35.27 27.58 8.87
CA GLN A 142 -34.45 28.62 8.24
C GLN A 142 -32.99 28.16 8.12
N ALA A 143 -32.25 28.67 7.13
CA ALA A 143 -30.89 28.21 6.86
C ALA A 143 -29.90 28.51 8.00
N HIS A 144 -30.17 29.54 8.80
CA HIS A 144 -29.34 29.96 9.92
C HIS A 144 -29.74 29.34 11.27
N GLU A 145 -30.85 28.61 11.33
CA GLU A 145 -31.30 27.97 12.57
C GLU A 145 -30.59 26.63 12.78
N GLY A 146 -30.10 26.42 14.00
CA GLY A 146 -29.58 25.12 14.41
C GLY A 146 -30.71 24.10 14.62
N PRO A 147 -30.39 22.78 14.62
CA PRO A 147 -31.39 21.73 14.81
C PRO A 147 -32.16 21.83 16.14
N MET A 148 -31.51 22.35 17.19
CA MET A 148 -32.13 22.53 18.50
C MET A 148 -32.99 23.80 18.58
N ASP A 149 -32.56 24.89 17.94
CA ASP A 149 -33.35 26.13 17.88
C ASP A 149 -34.64 25.91 17.08
N TYR A 150 -34.52 25.22 15.95
CA TYR A 150 -35.67 24.79 15.17
C TYR A 150 -36.61 23.88 15.98
N ALA A 151 -36.06 22.97 16.79
CA ALA A 151 -36.85 22.12 17.67
C ALA A 151 -37.57 22.92 18.76
N ASN A 152 -36.93 23.92 19.37
CA ASN A 152 -37.54 24.80 20.37
C ASN A 152 -38.72 25.58 19.77
N LYS A 153 -38.53 26.14 18.57
CA LYS A 153 -39.59 26.83 17.82
C LYS A 153 -40.75 25.90 17.50
N ALA A 154 -40.45 24.71 16.97
CA ALA A 154 -41.47 23.73 16.60
C ALA A 154 -42.22 23.18 17.82
N ALA A 155 -41.54 22.95 18.93
CA ALA A 155 -42.11 22.50 20.20
C ALA A 155 -43.04 23.55 20.83
N SER A 156 -42.73 24.84 20.65
CA SER A 156 -43.58 25.93 21.13
C SER A 156 -44.85 26.06 20.29
N ALA A 157 -44.75 25.84 18.97
CA ALA A 157 -45.88 25.88 18.04
C ALA A 157 -46.78 24.61 18.10
N LEU A 158 -46.21 23.46 18.48
CA LEU A 158 -46.93 22.18 18.59
C LEU A 158 -46.70 21.54 19.97
N PRO A 159 -47.32 22.05 21.04
CA PRO A 159 -47.09 21.56 22.41
C PRO A 159 -47.38 20.06 22.59
N ALA A 160 -48.39 19.54 21.89
CA ALA A 160 -48.77 18.12 21.94
C ALA A 160 -47.70 17.16 21.38
N LEU A 161 -46.77 17.66 20.55
CA LEU A 161 -45.71 16.85 19.93
C LEU A 161 -44.32 17.21 20.45
N LYS A 162 -44.24 18.09 21.45
CA LYS A 162 -43.01 18.64 22.03
C LYS A 162 -41.96 17.57 22.33
N ASP A 163 -42.33 16.53 23.06
CA ASP A 163 -41.39 15.48 23.48
C ASP A 163 -40.83 14.70 22.28
N SER A 164 -41.68 14.41 21.29
CA SER A 164 -41.26 13.73 20.06
C SER A 164 -40.31 14.61 19.23
N ILE A 165 -40.57 15.91 19.13
CA ILE A 165 -39.71 16.87 18.41
C ILE A 165 -38.33 16.95 19.06
N TYR A 166 -38.27 17.05 20.39
CA TYR A 166 -37.00 17.07 21.11
C TYR A 166 -36.26 15.76 21.01
N LEU A 167 -36.94 14.63 21.13
CA LEU A 167 -36.33 13.30 21.03
C LEU A 167 -35.66 13.09 19.67
N ILE A 168 -36.38 13.39 18.58
CA ILE A 168 -35.87 13.28 17.20
C ILE A 168 -34.66 14.20 17.00
N SER A 169 -34.75 15.45 17.46
CA SER A 169 -33.69 16.44 17.25
C SER A 169 -32.43 16.13 18.06
N ARG A 170 -32.56 15.65 19.31
CA ARG A 170 -31.44 15.19 20.13
C ARG A 170 -30.77 13.95 19.53
N LEU A 171 -31.54 12.97 19.07
CA LEU A 171 -31.01 11.78 18.39
C LEU A 171 -30.24 12.18 17.12
N TYR A 172 -30.75 13.11 16.33
CA TYR A 172 -30.05 13.62 15.15
C TYR A 172 -28.72 14.30 15.50
N ILE A 173 -28.71 15.21 16.48
CA ILE A 173 -27.50 15.90 16.94
C ILE A 173 -26.47 14.88 17.42
N LYS A 174 -26.91 13.92 18.24
CA LYS A 174 -26.06 12.85 18.76
C LYS A 174 -25.40 12.06 17.63
N ILE A 175 -26.20 11.57 16.68
CA ILE A 175 -25.69 10.75 15.56
C ILE A 175 -24.80 11.57 14.60
N ARG A 176 -25.06 12.87 14.45
CA ARG A 176 -24.31 13.73 13.53
C ARG A 176 -22.95 14.16 14.08
N TYR A 177 -22.88 14.45 15.38
CA TYR A 177 -21.71 15.06 15.99
C TYR A 177 -20.94 14.11 16.93
N GLU A 178 -21.49 12.96 17.34
CA GLU A 178 -20.72 11.94 18.08
C GLU A 178 -20.04 10.94 17.14
N VAL A 179 -18.76 10.67 17.43
CA VAL A 179 -17.90 9.74 16.69
C VAL A 179 -18.37 8.28 16.83
N SER A 180 -19.08 7.93 17.90
CA SER A 180 -19.46 6.55 18.25
C SER A 180 -20.93 6.20 17.96
N SER A 181 -21.49 6.78 16.91
CA SER A 181 -22.88 6.57 16.50
C SER A 181 -23.13 5.12 16.08
N THR A 182 -24.02 4.41 16.80
CA THR A 182 -24.34 2.99 16.51
C THR A 182 -25.49 2.88 15.50
N ASP A 183 -25.48 1.88 14.62
CA ASP A 183 -26.58 1.62 13.65
C ASP A 183 -27.96 1.48 14.33
N LYS A 184 -28.00 1.04 15.60
CA LYS A 184 -29.21 1.00 16.44
C LYS A 184 -29.85 2.39 16.63
N GLN A 185 -29.04 3.41 16.90
CA GLN A 185 -29.52 4.78 17.10
C GLN A 185 -30.08 5.37 15.80
N PHE A 186 -29.45 5.05 14.66
CA PHE A 186 -29.96 5.43 13.34
C PHE A 186 -31.33 4.82 13.05
N ASN A 187 -31.52 3.53 13.34
CA ASN A 187 -32.80 2.86 13.17
C ASN A 187 -33.88 3.41 14.10
N GLN A 188 -33.51 3.77 15.33
CA GLN A 188 -34.43 4.42 16.28
C GLN A 188 -34.88 5.80 15.77
N LEU A 189 -33.95 6.64 15.27
CA LEU A 189 -34.28 7.92 14.64
C LEU A 189 -35.24 7.74 13.45
N LYS A 190 -34.97 6.75 12.59
CA LYS A 190 -35.82 6.42 11.44
C LYS A 190 -37.23 6.00 11.87
N TYR A 191 -37.36 5.22 12.94
CA TYR A 191 -38.64 4.80 13.49
C TYR A 191 -39.46 6.00 13.99
N HIS A 192 -38.86 6.86 14.82
CA HIS A 192 -39.55 8.05 15.35
C HIS A 192 -39.97 9.02 14.25
N ILE A 193 -39.11 9.28 13.26
CA ILE A 193 -39.47 10.15 12.12
C ILE A 193 -40.58 9.53 11.27
N LYS A 194 -40.61 8.20 11.09
CA LYS A 194 -41.68 7.52 10.34
C LYS A 194 -43.03 7.68 11.07
N ASN A 195 -43.04 7.51 12.39
CA ASN A 195 -44.25 7.55 13.20
C ASN A 195 -44.67 8.97 13.62
N PHE A 196 -43.85 9.98 13.37
CA PHE A 196 -44.20 11.38 13.56
C PHE A 196 -45.33 11.76 12.58
N LYS A 197 -46.54 11.96 13.11
CA LYS A 197 -47.74 12.41 12.39
C LYS A 197 -48.07 13.84 12.77
#